data_AF-A0A7C2JIF3-F1
#
_entry.id   AF-A0A7C2JIF3-F1
#
_cell.length_a   1.000
_cell.length_b   1.000
_cell.length_c   1.000
_cell.angle_alpha   90.00
_cell.angle_beta   90.00
_cell.angle_gamma   90.00
#
_symmetry.space_group_name_H-M   'P 1'
#
loop_
_entity.id
_entity.type
_entity.pdbx_description
1 polymer ?
#
loop_
_entity_poly.entity_id
_entity_poly.type
_entity_poly.pdbx_seq_one_letter_code
_entity_poly.pdbx_strand_id
1 'polypeptide(L)'
;MEWCRCCEEGSAGWELAWRPLRRYRRWLAAGPDREERVEVCEGCARWLAGLVVDARGGGGSRLFGQPGANGRHLVFDDQCAACCESPAERAYAVRWASGPAVRGELFLCTACARWLLGLARSGRTVRGMSERYLDGAYGAWPHPRLRGMRTWVRVREAGAAAVLATATETMGLEPCEAPGEADAVLVEATPAGQARALAASLGPAARRMVVLAALGCRADVAGALELGAAGWVTVPATPQQVTAALARLARGQAGGAWDPATLLPVAERPGGDRTWLWMPVPGGDGWELAWLVRRFCRGYDTVTATEGGIAVVPVVPPACIGRVRERLQEAVGGAAAIEVRRSGELPARRFEAAG
;
A
#
# COMPACT_ATOMS: atom_id res chain seq x y z
N MET A 1 24.24 -16.28 19.51
CA MET A 1 23.52 -16.63 18.27
C MET A 1 22.60 -15.45 17.97
N GLU A 2 22.83 -14.73 16.88
CA GLU A 2 22.01 -13.55 16.57
C GLU A 2 20.64 -13.99 16.06
N TRP A 3 19.59 -13.55 16.75
CA TRP A 3 18.20 -13.82 16.36
C TRP A 3 17.81 -12.92 15.18
N CYS A 4 17.02 -13.47 14.25
CA CYS A 4 16.53 -12.70 13.11
C CYS A 4 15.65 -11.53 13.57
N ARG A 5 16.04 -10.29 13.28
CA ARG A 5 15.23 -9.11 13.65
C ARG A 5 13.85 -9.07 12.97
N CYS A 6 13.73 -9.62 11.76
CA CYS A 6 12.48 -9.63 10.99
C CYS A 6 11.33 -10.38 11.69
N CYS A 7 11.59 -11.59 12.19
CA CYS A 7 10.58 -12.45 12.84
C CYS A 7 10.82 -12.69 14.33
N GLU A 8 12.00 -12.33 14.85
CA GLU A 8 12.49 -12.65 16.19
C GLU A 8 12.65 -14.15 16.44
N GLU A 9 12.74 -14.93 15.35
CA GLU A 9 12.82 -16.38 15.35
C GLU A 9 13.96 -16.85 14.43
N GLY A 10 14.64 -17.93 14.82
CA GLY A 10 15.73 -18.52 14.02
C GLY A 10 17.01 -17.69 14.00
N SER A 11 18.07 -18.29 13.44
CA SER A 11 19.39 -17.67 13.28
C SER A 11 19.43 -16.75 12.06
N ALA A 12 19.91 -15.53 12.25
CA ALA A 12 20.27 -14.64 11.14
C ALA A 12 21.44 -15.23 10.32
N GLY A 13 21.43 -15.00 9.01
CA GLY A 13 22.52 -15.45 8.13
C GLY A 13 22.38 -15.11 6.65
N TRP A 14 21.30 -14.43 6.27
CA TRP A 14 20.99 -14.03 4.89
C TRP A 14 20.95 -12.51 4.83
N GLU A 15 21.70 -11.89 3.92
CA GLU A 15 21.93 -10.44 3.94
C GLU A 15 21.29 -9.74 2.74
N LEU A 16 20.51 -8.70 3.03
CA LEU A 16 20.06 -7.72 2.03
C LEU A 16 20.93 -6.46 2.12
N ALA A 17 21.26 -5.91 0.95
CA ALA A 17 22.06 -4.71 0.79
C ALA A 17 21.25 -3.60 0.10
N TRP A 18 21.22 -2.40 0.69
CA TRP A 18 20.63 -1.18 0.14
C TRP A 18 21.72 -0.20 -0.24
N ARG A 19 21.82 0.09 -1.54
CA ARG A 19 22.75 1.08 -2.09
C ARG A 19 21.98 2.31 -2.56
N PRO A 20 22.18 3.50 -1.96
CA PRO A 20 21.52 4.73 -2.37
C PRO A 20 22.02 5.20 -3.73
N LEU A 21 21.08 5.63 -4.57
CA LEU A 21 21.30 6.16 -5.90
C LEU A 21 20.86 7.64 -5.95
N ARG A 22 21.54 8.44 -6.76
CA ARG A 22 21.17 9.83 -7.06
C ARG A 22 20.94 10.00 -8.56
N ARG A 23 19.95 10.82 -8.92
CA ARG A 23 19.67 11.18 -10.31
C ARG A 23 20.60 12.30 -10.74
N TYR A 24 21.44 12.04 -11.74
CA TYR A 24 22.11 13.08 -12.51
C TYR A 24 21.58 13.01 -13.95
N ARG A 25 22.42 12.62 -14.91
CA ARG A 25 21.99 12.22 -16.26
C ARG A 25 21.54 10.75 -16.34
N ARG A 26 21.96 9.95 -15.37
CA ARG A 26 21.60 8.54 -15.12
C ARG A 26 21.64 8.28 -13.61
N TRP A 27 21.09 7.17 -13.16
CA TRP A 27 21.20 6.75 -11.75
C TRP A 27 22.61 6.29 -11.43
N LEU A 28 23.22 6.91 -10.42
CA LEU A 28 24.57 6.61 -9.96
C LEU A 28 24.60 6.42 -8.45
N ALA A 29 25.51 5.59 -7.95
CA ALA A 29 25.73 5.45 -6.53
C ALA A 29 26.04 6.80 -5.89
N ALA A 30 25.40 7.09 -4.75
CA ALA A 30 25.51 8.37 -4.06
C ALA A 30 26.88 8.62 -3.39
N GLY A 31 27.76 7.62 -3.36
CA GLY A 31 29.12 7.66 -2.79
C GLY A 31 29.74 6.26 -2.69
N PRO A 32 31.07 6.14 -2.45
CA PRO A 32 31.79 4.86 -2.55
C PRO A 32 31.45 3.79 -1.50
N ASP A 33 30.91 4.10 -0.31
CA ASP A 33 30.80 3.10 0.78
C ASP A 33 29.50 3.13 1.60
N ARG A 34 28.41 3.69 1.07
CA ARG A 34 27.13 3.73 1.82
C ARG A 34 26.20 2.59 1.44
N GLU A 35 26.61 1.35 1.66
CA GLU A 35 25.72 0.20 1.54
C GLU A 35 25.19 -0.16 2.94
N GLU A 36 23.88 -0.02 3.15
CA GLU A 36 23.22 -0.45 4.39
C GLU A 36 22.87 -1.93 4.26
N ARG A 37 23.24 -2.73 5.26
CA ARG A 37 23.06 -4.19 5.26
C ARG A 37 22.17 -4.64 6.40
N VAL A 38 21.25 -5.56 6.10
CA VAL A 38 20.35 -6.16 7.09
C VAL A 38 20.36 -7.66 6.95
N GLU A 39 20.62 -8.33 8.08
CA GLU A 39 20.56 -9.79 8.17
C GLU A 39 19.17 -10.28 8.57
N VAL A 40 18.73 -11.34 7.90
CA VAL A 40 17.49 -12.06 8.17
C VAL A 40 17.73 -13.57 8.20
N CYS A 41 16.81 -14.34 8.80
CA CYS A 41 16.83 -15.80 8.69
C CYS A 41 16.35 -16.24 7.30
N GLU A 42 16.59 -17.50 6.95
CA GLU A 42 16.21 -18.07 5.66
C GLU A 42 14.70 -17.94 5.35
N GLY A 43 13.83 -18.22 6.33
CA GLY A 43 12.38 -18.09 6.15
C GLY A 43 11.96 -16.66 5.83
N CYS A 44 12.56 -15.69 6.51
CA CYS A 44 12.35 -14.27 6.22
C CYS A 44 12.94 -13.85 4.88
N ALA A 45 14.10 -14.40 4.51
CA ALA A 45 14.72 -14.15 3.22
C ALA A 45 13.82 -14.60 2.08
N ARG A 46 13.31 -15.84 2.15
CA ARG A 46 12.36 -16.39 1.17
C ARG A 46 11.07 -15.59 1.09
N TRP A 47 10.52 -15.14 2.22
CA TRP A 47 9.33 -14.29 2.22
C TRP A 47 9.57 -12.92 1.58
N LEU A 48 10.64 -12.22 1.95
CA LEU A 48 11.02 -10.94 1.33
C LEU A 48 11.28 -11.12 -0.17
N ALA A 49 11.97 -12.19 -0.54
CA ALA A 49 12.19 -12.58 -1.92
C ALA A 49 10.86 -12.85 -2.66
N GLY A 50 9.90 -13.49 -2.01
CA GLY A 50 8.54 -13.67 -2.53
C GLY A 50 7.86 -12.35 -2.83
N LEU A 51 7.87 -11.39 -1.89
CA LEU A 51 7.32 -10.04 -2.12
C LEU A 51 7.98 -9.34 -3.31
N VAL A 52 9.28 -9.57 -3.50
CA VAL A 52 10.05 -9.04 -4.62
C VAL A 52 9.72 -9.74 -5.95
N VAL A 53 9.56 -11.06 -5.92
CA VAL A 53 9.17 -11.87 -7.07
C VAL A 53 7.74 -11.55 -7.49
N ASP A 54 6.84 -11.34 -6.55
CA ASP A 54 5.46 -10.93 -6.78
C ASP A 54 5.39 -9.51 -7.33
N ALA A 55 6.21 -8.58 -6.79
CA ALA A 55 6.38 -7.25 -7.39
C ALA A 55 6.94 -7.31 -8.82
N ARG A 56 7.68 -8.38 -9.16
CA ARG A 56 8.14 -8.69 -10.52
C ARG A 56 7.16 -9.54 -11.35
N GLY A 57 6.02 -9.98 -10.79
CA GLY A 57 4.97 -10.74 -11.48
C GLY A 57 5.01 -12.28 -11.40
N GLY A 58 5.78 -12.88 -10.48
CA GLY A 58 5.67 -14.28 -10.00
C GLY A 58 5.40 -15.45 -10.98
N GLY A 59 6.37 -16.34 -11.16
CA GLY A 59 6.18 -17.77 -11.50
C GLY A 59 6.14 -18.18 -12.98
N GLY A 60 5.79 -17.27 -13.88
CA GLY A 60 6.00 -17.43 -15.32
C GLY A 60 7.25 -16.69 -15.75
N SER A 61 7.93 -17.16 -16.79
CA SER A 61 9.12 -16.55 -17.40
C SER A 61 8.91 -15.15 -18.02
N ARG A 62 7.94 -14.34 -17.55
CA ARG A 62 7.61 -13.03 -18.11
C ARG A 62 7.48 -11.96 -17.01
N LEU A 63 8.45 -11.04 -17.02
CA LEU A 63 8.54 -9.84 -16.20
C LEU A 63 7.21 -9.06 -16.17
N PHE A 64 6.97 -8.38 -15.04
CA PHE A 64 6.44 -7.01 -15.02
C PHE A 64 7.27 -6.17 -16.02
N GLY A 65 6.78 -6.03 -17.25
CA GLY A 65 7.53 -5.39 -18.35
C GLY A 65 8.37 -6.31 -19.25
N GLN A 66 8.05 -7.60 -19.42
CA GLN A 66 8.69 -8.38 -20.49
C GLN A 66 7.92 -8.10 -21.79
N PRO A 67 8.63 -7.93 -22.92
CA PRO A 67 7.98 -7.85 -24.20
C PRO A 67 7.22 -9.15 -24.45
N GLY A 68 5.90 -9.05 -24.53
CA GLY A 68 5.13 -9.99 -25.32
C GLY A 68 5.68 -9.94 -26.73
N ALA A 69 5.72 -11.09 -27.41
CA ALA A 69 6.34 -11.23 -28.73
C ALA A 69 5.87 -10.19 -29.78
N ASN A 70 4.78 -9.46 -29.53
CA ASN A 70 4.24 -8.43 -30.40
C ASN A 70 4.02 -7.04 -29.74
N GLY A 71 4.68 -6.70 -28.63
CA GLY A 71 4.49 -5.39 -27.99
C GLY A 71 5.65 -4.95 -27.10
N ARG A 72 6.44 -3.98 -27.57
CA ARG A 72 7.50 -3.31 -26.80
C ARG A 72 6.86 -2.43 -25.72
N HIS A 73 6.91 -2.84 -24.46
CA HIS A 73 6.71 -1.93 -23.31
C HIS A 73 7.99 -1.88 -22.49
N LEU A 74 8.60 -0.69 -22.43
CA LEU A 74 9.84 -0.38 -21.70
C LEU A 74 9.48 -0.08 -20.24
N VAL A 75 9.87 -0.93 -19.30
CA VAL A 75 10.16 -0.42 -17.94
C VAL A 75 11.46 0.33 -18.10
N PHE A 76 11.40 1.66 -18.15
CA PHE A 76 12.60 2.47 -18.23
C PHE A 76 13.44 2.26 -16.97
N ASP A 77 14.78 2.30 -17.08
CA ASP A 77 15.75 2.12 -15.97
C ASP A 77 15.57 3.12 -14.79
N ASP A 78 14.55 3.98 -14.85
CA ASP A 78 14.23 5.00 -13.87
C ASP A 78 12.87 4.81 -13.17
N GLN A 79 12.17 3.69 -13.35
CA GLN A 79 10.92 3.38 -12.65
C GLN A 79 11.10 2.40 -11.49
N CYS A 80 10.50 2.69 -10.35
CA CYS A 80 10.53 1.85 -9.16
C CYS A 80 9.91 0.47 -9.44
N ALA A 81 10.66 -0.61 -9.18
CA ALA A 81 10.21 -1.99 -9.37
C ALA A 81 9.06 -2.41 -8.44
N ALA A 82 8.75 -1.65 -7.38
CA ALA A 82 7.72 -1.98 -6.41
C ALA A 82 6.48 -1.06 -6.45
N CYS A 83 6.59 0.15 -7.02
CA CYS A 83 5.44 1.06 -7.15
C CYS A 83 5.29 1.70 -8.53
N CYS A 84 6.17 1.41 -9.47
CA CYS A 84 6.21 1.96 -10.83
C CYS A 84 6.36 3.49 -10.92
N GLU A 85 6.51 4.18 -9.79
CA GLU A 85 6.83 5.61 -9.79
C GLU A 85 8.24 5.87 -10.31
N SER A 86 8.39 6.93 -11.09
CA SER A 86 9.69 7.46 -11.49
C SER A 86 10.24 8.38 -10.39
N PRO A 87 11.30 7.99 -9.64
CA PRO A 87 11.83 8.84 -8.58
C PRO A 87 12.45 10.11 -9.17
N ALA A 88 12.17 11.26 -8.55
CA ALA A 88 12.69 12.54 -9.03
C ALA A 88 14.19 12.70 -8.79
N GLU A 89 14.68 12.41 -7.58
CA GLU A 89 16.07 12.72 -7.18
C GLU A 89 16.84 11.55 -6.56
N ARG A 90 16.16 10.67 -5.82
CA ARG A 90 16.78 9.61 -5.02
C ARG A 90 16.05 8.28 -5.21
N ALA A 91 16.85 7.23 -5.33
CA ALA A 91 16.40 5.85 -5.45
C ALA A 91 17.37 4.92 -4.71
N TYR A 92 17.09 3.63 -4.71
CA TYR A 92 17.93 2.61 -4.10
C TYR A 92 18.06 1.40 -5.02
N ALA A 93 19.27 0.87 -5.09
CA ALA A 93 19.56 -0.45 -5.59
C ALA A 93 19.52 -1.42 -4.40
N VAL A 94 18.59 -2.38 -4.40
CA VAL A 94 18.47 -3.40 -3.34
C VAL A 94 18.77 -4.78 -3.89
N ARG A 95 19.67 -5.51 -3.25
CA ARG A 95 20.09 -6.84 -3.70
C ARG A 95 20.32 -7.78 -2.52
N TRP A 96 20.22 -9.08 -2.78
CA TRP A 96 20.73 -10.10 -1.87
C TRP A 96 22.25 -10.12 -1.96
N ALA A 97 22.93 -9.80 -0.87
CA ALA A 97 24.39 -9.90 -0.75
C ALA A 97 24.81 -11.34 -0.40
N SER A 98 23.96 -12.06 0.32
CA SER A 98 24.03 -13.51 0.52
C SER A 98 22.61 -14.09 0.51
N GLY A 99 22.47 -15.40 0.28
CA GLY A 99 21.17 -16.05 0.37
C GLY A 99 20.58 -16.49 -0.97
N PRO A 100 19.24 -16.38 -1.21
CA PRO A 100 18.57 -17.22 -2.19
C PRO A 100 18.99 -16.68 -3.56
N ALA A 101 19.15 -17.56 -4.53
CA ALA A 101 19.53 -17.20 -5.89
C ALA A 101 18.40 -16.45 -6.64
N VAL A 102 17.75 -15.46 -6.02
CA VAL A 102 16.93 -14.47 -6.70
C VAL A 102 17.90 -13.53 -7.41
N ARG A 103 18.33 -13.95 -8.60
CA ARG A 103 19.17 -13.13 -9.47
C ARG A 103 18.42 -11.84 -9.79
N GLY A 104 18.96 -10.71 -9.35
CA GLY A 104 18.56 -9.39 -9.82
C GLY A 104 18.52 -8.34 -8.72
N GLU A 105 19.23 -7.24 -8.96
CA GLU A 105 19.08 -5.99 -8.21
C GLU A 105 17.68 -5.39 -8.44
N LEU A 106 17.12 -4.74 -7.41
CA LEU A 106 15.88 -3.98 -7.48
C LEU A 106 16.20 -2.50 -7.50
N PHE A 107 15.67 -1.80 -8.50
CA PHE A 107 15.62 -0.36 -8.47
C PHE A 107 14.34 0.08 -7.75
N LEU A 108 14.44 0.73 -6.59
CA LEU A 108 13.31 1.15 -5.76
C LEU A 108 13.32 2.66 -5.55
N CYS A 109 12.14 3.28 -5.56
CA CYS A 109 11.99 4.64 -5.04
C CYS A 109 12.32 4.67 -3.54
N THR A 110 12.60 5.88 -3.04
CA THR A 110 12.99 6.06 -1.63
C THR A 110 11.97 5.48 -0.65
N ALA A 111 10.67 5.66 -0.90
CA ALA A 111 9.61 5.13 -0.04
C ALA A 111 9.58 3.60 -0.04
N CYS A 112 9.61 2.95 -1.21
CA CYS A 112 9.59 1.49 -1.32
C CYS A 112 10.85 0.84 -0.72
N ALA A 113 12.02 1.44 -0.89
CA ALA A 113 13.25 0.92 -0.29
C ALA A 113 13.21 1.00 1.24
N ARG A 114 12.74 2.11 1.80
CA ARG A 114 12.56 2.29 3.26
C ARG A 114 11.53 1.33 3.83
N TRP A 115 10.43 1.09 3.12
CA TRP A 115 9.47 0.07 3.53
C TRP A 115 10.06 -1.33 3.56
N LEU A 116 10.80 -1.73 2.51
CA LEU A 116 11.43 -3.04 2.46
C LEU A 116 12.47 -3.20 3.58
N LEU A 117 13.20 -2.12 3.89
CA LEU A 117 14.11 -2.06 5.03
C LEU A 117 13.37 -2.26 6.36
N GLY A 118 12.24 -1.57 6.56
CA GLY A 118 11.38 -1.73 7.72
C GLY A 118 10.78 -3.14 7.85
N LEU A 119 10.45 -3.80 6.73
CA LEU A 119 10.06 -5.20 6.73
C LEU A 119 11.20 -6.14 7.12
N ALA A 120 12.41 -5.90 6.62
CA ALA A 120 13.58 -6.69 7.00
C ALA A 120 13.92 -6.53 8.49
N ARG A 121 13.61 -5.36 9.07
CA ARG A 121 13.78 -5.07 10.50
C ARG A 121 12.65 -5.56 11.39
N SER A 122 11.42 -5.65 10.87
CA SER A 122 10.22 -5.90 11.70
C SER A 122 9.04 -6.50 10.91
N GLY A 123 9.28 -7.58 10.16
CA GLY A 123 8.29 -8.23 9.28
C GLY A 123 7.10 -8.84 10.03
N ARG A 124 7.26 -9.22 11.30
CA ARG A 124 6.19 -9.78 12.15
C ARG A 124 4.98 -8.84 12.29
N THR A 125 5.19 -7.52 12.26
CA THR A 125 4.10 -6.53 12.31
C THR A 125 3.19 -6.56 11.07
N VAL A 126 3.64 -7.20 10.00
CA VAL A 126 2.97 -7.21 8.69
C VAL A 126 2.43 -8.58 8.30
N ARG A 127 3.13 -9.67 8.66
CA ARG A 127 2.74 -11.06 8.37
C ARG A 127 1.47 -11.53 9.10
N GLY A 128 0.99 -10.76 10.07
CA GLY A 128 -0.14 -11.13 10.92
C GLY A 128 0.35 -11.71 12.25
N MET A 129 -0.08 -11.07 13.34
CA MET A 129 -0.07 -11.65 14.67
C MET A 129 -1.47 -12.26 14.87
N SER A 130 -1.55 -13.44 15.48
CA SER A 130 -2.69 -14.35 15.73
C SER A 130 -4.14 -13.83 15.81
N GLU A 131 -4.41 -12.53 15.91
CA GLU A 131 -5.75 -11.95 16.06
C GLU A 131 -6.66 -12.07 14.81
N ARG A 132 -6.13 -12.39 13.63
CA ARG A 132 -6.94 -12.79 12.44
C ARG A 132 -6.26 -13.85 11.58
N TYR A 133 -6.33 -15.10 12.03
CA TYR A 133 -5.91 -16.27 11.25
C TYR A 133 -6.76 -16.47 9.98
N LEU A 134 -8.03 -16.03 9.99
CA LEU A 134 -9.01 -16.28 8.91
C LEU A 134 -8.65 -15.66 7.55
N ASP A 135 -7.84 -14.61 7.53
CA ASP A 135 -7.50 -13.87 6.29
C ASP A 135 -6.18 -14.37 5.66
N GLY A 136 -5.48 -15.31 6.30
CA GLY A 136 -4.16 -15.79 5.87
C GLY A 136 -3.05 -14.74 5.97
N ALA A 137 -1.82 -15.16 5.67
CA ALA A 137 -0.74 -14.19 5.49
C ALA A 137 -1.11 -13.27 4.32
N TYR A 138 -1.23 -11.97 4.58
CA TYR A 138 -1.52 -10.98 3.54
C TYR A 138 -2.93 -10.97 2.90
N GLY A 139 -3.97 -11.50 3.56
CA GLY A 139 -5.34 -11.36 3.04
C GLY A 139 -5.61 -12.23 1.82
N ALA A 140 -4.74 -13.23 1.58
CA ALA A 140 -4.71 -14.10 0.41
C ALA A 140 -5.54 -15.38 0.60
N TRP A 141 -6.33 -15.49 1.67
CA TRP A 141 -7.24 -16.62 1.85
C TRP A 141 -8.64 -16.29 1.38
N PRO A 142 -9.42 -17.29 0.93
CA PRO A 142 -10.81 -17.10 0.58
C PRO A 142 -11.57 -16.47 1.74
N HIS A 143 -12.05 -15.23 1.55
CA HIS A 143 -12.79 -14.53 2.61
C HIS A 143 -14.27 -14.93 2.54
N PRO A 144 -14.85 -15.60 3.57
CA PRO A 144 -16.18 -16.20 3.47
C PRO A 144 -17.30 -15.23 3.10
N ARG A 145 -17.15 -13.94 3.45
CA ARG A 145 -18.14 -12.88 3.14
C ARG A 145 -18.00 -12.25 1.76
N LEU A 146 -16.92 -12.53 1.03
CA LEU A 146 -16.66 -11.96 -0.30
C LEU A 146 -16.91 -12.97 -1.43
N ARG A 147 -17.01 -14.26 -1.11
CA ARG A 147 -17.26 -15.30 -2.10
C ARG A 147 -18.56 -15.04 -2.85
N GLY A 148 -18.52 -15.08 -4.17
CA GLY A 148 -19.66 -14.81 -5.06
C GLY A 148 -20.02 -13.33 -5.18
N MET A 149 -19.22 -12.42 -4.60
CA MET A 149 -19.38 -10.99 -4.85
C MET A 149 -19.00 -10.69 -6.30
N ARG A 150 -19.88 -10.00 -7.02
CA ARG A 150 -19.66 -9.67 -8.42
C ARG A 150 -18.85 -8.38 -8.53
N THR A 151 -17.79 -8.41 -9.31
CA THR A 151 -16.80 -7.34 -9.39
C THR A 151 -16.53 -6.95 -10.83
N TRP A 152 -16.47 -5.65 -11.06
CA TRP A 152 -16.00 -5.09 -12.32
C TRP A 152 -14.66 -4.40 -12.06
N VAL A 153 -13.64 -4.75 -12.85
CA VAL A 153 -12.27 -4.27 -12.65
C VAL A 153 -11.78 -3.62 -13.94
N ARG A 154 -11.32 -2.37 -13.86
CA ARG A 154 -10.68 -1.67 -14.98
C ARG A 154 -9.40 -0.98 -14.52
N VAL A 155 -8.29 -1.62 -14.84
CA VAL A 155 -6.94 -1.16 -14.52
C VAL A 155 -6.10 -1.22 -15.78
N ARG A 156 -5.48 -0.09 -16.11
CA ARG A 156 -4.63 0.09 -17.28
C ARG A 156 -3.20 -0.34 -16.98
N GLU A 157 -2.73 -0.09 -15.77
CA GLU A 157 -1.42 -0.56 -15.32
C GLU A 157 -1.45 -2.09 -15.19
N ALA A 158 -0.70 -2.76 -16.07
CA ALA A 158 -0.81 -4.19 -16.30
C ALA A 158 -0.51 -5.03 -15.05
N GLY A 159 0.38 -4.58 -14.18
CA GLY A 159 0.73 -5.38 -13.03
C GLY A 159 -0.14 -5.14 -11.80
N ALA A 160 -0.69 -3.94 -11.63
CA ALA A 160 -1.82 -3.70 -10.74
C ALA A 160 -3.03 -4.54 -11.19
N ALA A 161 -3.27 -4.65 -12.50
CA ALA A 161 -4.29 -5.54 -13.06
C ALA A 161 -4.00 -7.02 -12.72
N ALA A 162 -2.75 -7.47 -12.83
CA ALA A 162 -2.35 -8.84 -12.48
C ALA A 162 -2.52 -9.14 -10.98
N VAL A 163 -2.07 -8.24 -10.10
CA VAL A 163 -2.25 -8.40 -8.64
C VAL A 163 -3.73 -8.44 -8.28
N LEU A 164 -4.54 -7.57 -8.89
CA LEU A 164 -5.98 -7.57 -8.69
C LEU A 164 -6.60 -8.86 -9.20
N ALA A 165 -6.29 -9.30 -10.41
CA ALA A 165 -6.81 -10.55 -10.97
C ALA A 165 -6.53 -11.74 -10.05
N THR A 166 -5.27 -11.93 -9.64
CA THR A 166 -4.87 -13.00 -8.70
C THR A 166 -5.59 -12.87 -7.36
N ALA A 167 -5.68 -11.66 -6.79
CA ALA A 167 -6.35 -11.44 -5.52
C ALA A 167 -7.86 -11.73 -5.63
N THR A 168 -8.52 -11.25 -6.70
CA THR A 168 -9.95 -11.48 -6.93
C THR A 168 -10.28 -12.95 -7.18
N GLU A 169 -9.44 -13.66 -7.94
CA GLU A 169 -9.58 -15.09 -8.18
C GLU A 169 -9.43 -15.89 -6.88
N THR A 170 -8.36 -15.61 -6.12
CA THR A 170 -8.08 -16.29 -4.85
C THR A 170 -9.19 -16.04 -3.80
N MET A 171 -9.82 -14.86 -3.82
CA MET A 171 -10.95 -14.54 -2.96
C MET A 171 -12.28 -15.18 -3.41
N GLY A 172 -12.35 -15.75 -4.62
CA GLY A 172 -13.58 -16.30 -5.19
C GLY A 172 -14.61 -15.23 -5.58
N LEU A 173 -14.14 -14.10 -6.13
CA LEU A 173 -14.99 -13.06 -6.70
C LEU A 173 -15.40 -13.42 -8.13
N GLU A 174 -16.57 -12.96 -8.55
CA GLU A 174 -17.10 -13.22 -9.89
C GLU A 174 -16.92 -11.98 -10.78
N PRO A 175 -16.36 -12.08 -12.00
CA PRO A 175 -16.22 -10.93 -12.89
C PRO A 175 -17.58 -10.52 -13.50
N CYS A 176 -17.80 -9.21 -13.64
CA CYS A 176 -18.91 -8.63 -14.38
C CYS A 176 -18.46 -8.03 -15.72
N GLU A 177 -19.33 -8.07 -16.72
CA GLU A 177 -19.09 -7.39 -18.01
C GLU A 177 -19.35 -5.88 -17.91
N ALA A 178 -20.36 -5.47 -17.14
CA ALA A 178 -20.76 -4.07 -16.99
C ALA A 178 -20.58 -3.57 -15.53
N PRO A 179 -20.10 -2.31 -15.34
CA PRO A 179 -19.89 -1.76 -14.01
C PRO A 179 -21.20 -1.54 -13.23
N GLY A 180 -22.33 -1.33 -13.91
CA GLY A 180 -23.64 -1.13 -13.27
C GLY A 180 -24.23 -2.39 -12.62
N GLU A 181 -23.78 -3.58 -13.04
CA GLU A 181 -24.25 -4.86 -12.52
C GLU A 181 -23.42 -5.34 -11.33
N ALA A 182 -22.24 -4.76 -11.13
CA ALA A 182 -21.28 -5.18 -10.11
C ALA A 182 -21.69 -4.74 -8.70
N ASP A 183 -21.35 -5.60 -7.74
CA ASP A 183 -21.45 -5.32 -6.31
C ASP A 183 -20.25 -4.47 -5.84
N ALA A 184 -19.11 -4.58 -6.53
CA ALA A 184 -17.97 -3.67 -6.40
C ALA A 184 -17.35 -3.29 -7.76
N VAL A 185 -17.00 -2.02 -7.90
CA VAL A 185 -16.30 -1.47 -9.07
C VAL A 185 -14.89 -1.07 -8.65
N LEU A 186 -13.86 -1.68 -9.22
CA LEU A 186 -12.46 -1.34 -8.99
C LEU A 186 -11.93 -0.63 -10.23
N VAL A 187 -11.58 0.65 -10.11
CA VAL A 187 -11.14 1.47 -11.26
C VAL A 187 -9.85 2.22 -10.94
N GLU A 188 -8.92 2.22 -11.87
CA GLU A 188 -7.70 3.03 -11.78
C GLU A 188 -7.98 4.52 -12.02
N ALA A 189 -7.50 5.35 -11.10
CA ALA A 189 -7.44 6.79 -11.29
C ALA A 189 -6.34 7.14 -12.30
N THR A 190 -6.62 8.10 -13.17
CA THR A 190 -5.69 8.55 -14.21
C THR A 190 -5.64 10.08 -14.27
N PRO A 191 -4.56 10.68 -14.77
CA PRO A 191 -4.52 12.13 -15.00
C PRO A 191 -5.65 12.65 -15.90
N ALA A 192 -6.24 11.78 -16.73
CA ALA A 192 -7.33 12.11 -17.64
C ALA A 192 -8.73 12.10 -17.00
N GLY A 193 -8.86 11.79 -15.70
CA GLY A 193 -10.17 11.86 -15.03
C GLY A 193 -11.05 10.62 -15.22
N GLN A 194 -10.47 9.45 -15.50
CA GLN A 194 -11.22 8.22 -15.80
C GLN A 194 -12.11 7.77 -14.62
N ALA A 195 -11.60 7.81 -13.38
CA ALA A 195 -12.36 7.37 -12.22
C ALA A 195 -13.53 8.32 -11.95
N ARG A 196 -13.31 9.62 -12.05
CA ARG A 196 -14.34 10.67 -11.96
C ARG A 196 -15.41 10.49 -13.04
N ALA A 197 -15.02 10.28 -14.29
CA ALA A 197 -15.97 10.10 -15.39
C ALA A 197 -16.85 8.85 -15.19
N LEU A 198 -16.27 7.76 -14.68
CA LEU A 198 -17.02 6.54 -14.35
C LEU A 198 -17.95 6.75 -13.14
N ALA A 199 -17.49 7.46 -12.10
CA ALA A 199 -18.34 7.81 -10.96
C ALA A 199 -19.58 8.59 -11.42
N ALA A 200 -19.38 9.56 -12.31
CA ALA A 200 -20.46 10.38 -12.87
C ALA A 200 -21.47 9.53 -13.66
N SER A 201 -21.03 8.56 -14.46
CA SER A 201 -21.93 7.70 -15.23
C SER A 201 -22.67 6.67 -14.37
N LEU A 202 -22.09 6.25 -13.24
CA LEU A 202 -22.73 5.36 -12.28
C LEU A 202 -23.77 6.06 -11.39
N GLY A 203 -23.65 7.38 -11.22
CA GLY A 203 -24.52 8.14 -10.32
C GLY A 203 -24.52 7.56 -8.90
N PRO A 204 -25.68 7.30 -8.27
CA PRO A 204 -25.75 6.75 -6.92
C PRO A 204 -25.05 5.39 -6.74
N ALA A 205 -24.82 4.64 -7.83
CA ALA A 205 -24.08 3.37 -7.77
C ALA A 205 -22.57 3.57 -7.54
N ALA A 206 -22.03 4.79 -7.69
CA ALA A 206 -20.64 5.12 -7.39
C ALA A 206 -20.23 4.76 -5.96
N ARG A 207 -21.18 4.67 -5.01
CA ARG A 207 -20.93 4.16 -3.64
C ARG A 207 -20.38 2.73 -3.56
N ARG A 208 -20.42 1.98 -4.68
CA ARG A 208 -19.81 0.64 -4.82
C ARG A 208 -18.40 0.68 -5.40
N MET A 209 -17.92 1.86 -5.76
CA MET A 209 -16.68 2.07 -6.48
C MET A 209 -15.53 2.33 -5.51
N VAL A 210 -14.44 1.58 -5.67
CA VAL A 210 -13.16 1.82 -5.01
C VAL A 210 -12.14 2.23 -6.08
N VAL A 211 -11.53 3.38 -5.85
CA VAL A 211 -10.56 3.98 -6.77
C VAL A 211 -9.16 3.47 -6.43
N LEU A 212 -8.44 2.98 -7.43
CA LEU A 212 -7.03 2.62 -7.31
C LEU A 212 -6.20 3.87 -7.63
N ALA A 213 -5.56 4.44 -6.62
CA ALA A 213 -4.91 5.74 -6.68
C ALA A 213 -3.39 5.60 -6.79
N ALA A 214 -2.81 6.05 -7.90
CA ALA A 214 -1.40 6.42 -7.97
C ALA A 214 -1.19 7.81 -7.34
N LEU A 215 0.02 8.09 -6.83
CA LEU A 215 0.32 9.36 -6.15
C LEU A 215 0.01 10.59 -7.01
N GLY A 216 0.30 10.55 -8.31
CA GLY A 216 0.05 11.66 -9.25
C GLY A 216 -1.41 11.88 -9.64
N CYS A 217 -2.37 11.09 -9.13
CA CYS A 217 -3.77 11.10 -9.59
C CYS A 217 -4.74 11.75 -8.59
N ARG A 218 -4.26 12.62 -7.69
CA ARG A 218 -5.05 13.28 -6.64
C ARG A 218 -6.38 13.86 -7.16
N ALA A 219 -6.34 14.59 -8.28
CA ALA A 219 -7.52 15.27 -8.82
C ALA A 219 -8.63 14.31 -9.30
N ASP A 220 -8.26 13.18 -9.89
CA ASP A 220 -9.23 12.17 -10.34
C ASP A 220 -9.83 11.41 -9.15
N VAL A 221 -9.00 11.11 -8.14
CA VAL A 221 -9.48 10.53 -6.87
C VAL A 221 -10.45 11.47 -6.17
N ALA A 222 -10.10 12.74 -6.00
CA ALA A 222 -10.96 13.74 -5.37
C ALA A 222 -12.31 13.85 -6.08
N GLY A 223 -12.30 14.02 -7.42
CA GLY A 223 -13.53 14.11 -8.19
C GLY A 223 -14.39 12.86 -8.14
N ALA A 224 -13.79 11.67 -8.05
CA ALA A 224 -14.54 10.43 -7.86
C ALA A 224 -15.18 10.35 -6.47
N LEU A 225 -14.48 10.77 -5.40
CA LEU A 225 -15.01 10.81 -4.04
C LEU A 225 -16.15 11.82 -3.89
N GLU A 226 -16.03 13.00 -4.50
CA GLU A 226 -17.10 14.01 -4.58
C GLU A 226 -18.35 13.47 -5.27
N LEU A 227 -18.18 12.55 -6.23
CA LEU A 227 -19.27 11.87 -6.92
C LEU A 227 -19.79 10.62 -6.18
N GLY A 228 -19.35 10.42 -4.94
CA GLY A 228 -19.85 9.36 -4.07
C GLY A 228 -19.08 8.04 -4.14
N ALA A 229 -17.86 8.01 -4.70
CA ALA A 229 -17.01 6.83 -4.62
C ALA A 229 -16.81 6.40 -3.16
N ALA A 230 -16.77 5.08 -2.94
CA ALA A 230 -16.73 4.49 -1.60
C ALA A 230 -15.39 4.70 -0.88
N GLY A 231 -14.33 4.95 -1.64
CA GLY A 231 -12.99 5.22 -1.15
C GLY A 231 -11.93 4.88 -2.17
N TRP A 232 -10.68 4.84 -1.71
CA TRP A 232 -9.53 4.53 -2.56
C TRP A 232 -8.52 3.62 -1.88
N VAL A 233 -7.73 2.91 -2.68
CA VAL A 233 -6.55 2.16 -2.25
C VAL A 233 -5.37 2.53 -3.14
N THR A 234 -4.14 2.34 -2.68
CA THR A 234 -2.94 2.75 -3.43
C THR A 234 -2.69 1.84 -4.63
N VAL A 235 -2.07 2.37 -5.69
CA VAL A 235 -1.45 1.59 -6.76
C VAL A 235 0.07 1.54 -6.57
N PRO A 236 0.71 0.36 -6.59
CA PRO A 236 0.08 -0.96 -6.64
C PRO A 236 -0.65 -1.27 -5.34
N ALA A 237 -1.75 -2.00 -5.46
CA ALA A 237 -2.52 -2.47 -4.31
C ALA A 237 -1.90 -3.75 -3.76
N THR A 238 -2.06 -4.00 -2.46
CA THR A 238 -1.82 -5.32 -1.86
C THR A 238 -3.13 -6.09 -1.77
N PRO A 239 -3.11 -7.44 -1.79
CA PRO A 239 -4.32 -8.23 -1.58
C PRO A 239 -5.07 -7.81 -0.30
N GLN A 240 -4.36 -7.58 0.82
CA GLN A 240 -4.97 -7.04 2.05
C GLN A 240 -5.77 -5.75 1.84
N GLN A 241 -5.22 -4.78 1.10
CA GLN A 241 -5.89 -3.49 0.85
C GLN A 241 -7.15 -3.69 0.03
N VAL A 242 -7.11 -4.56 -0.97
CA VAL A 242 -8.27 -4.91 -1.82
C VAL A 242 -9.32 -5.64 -0.97
N THR A 243 -8.95 -6.69 -0.25
CA THR A 243 -9.84 -7.46 0.63
C THR A 243 -10.51 -6.55 1.66
N ALA A 244 -9.76 -5.65 2.30
CA ALA A 244 -10.30 -4.72 3.27
C ALA A 244 -11.25 -3.68 2.65
N ALA A 245 -10.97 -3.20 1.44
CA ALA A 245 -11.87 -2.30 0.72
C ALA A 245 -13.20 -3.00 0.36
N LEU A 246 -13.12 -4.22 -0.18
CA LEU A 246 -14.30 -5.03 -0.50
C LEU A 246 -15.09 -5.43 0.75
N ALA A 247 -14.42 -5.79 1.84
CA ALA A 247 -15.07 -6.12 3.10
C ALA A 247 -15.79 -4.92 3.73
N ARG A 248 -15.30 -3.69 3.52
CA ARG A 248 -15.99 -2.46 3.93
C ARG A 248 -17.23 -2.20 3.07
N LEU A 249 -17.13 -2.37 1.76
CA LEU A 249 -18.27 -2.30 0.85
C LEU A 249 -19.38 -3.28 1.25
N ALA A 250 -19.04 -4.55 1.45
CA ALA A 250 -19.99 -5.61 1.82
C ALA A 250 -20.71 -5.34 3.17
N ARG A 251 -20.11 -4.54 4.06
CA ARG A 251 -20.71 -4.15 5.35
C ARG A 251 -21.51 -2.84 5.27
N GLY A 252 -21.56 -2.18 4.12
CA GLY A 252 -22.13 -0.84 4.00
C GLY A 252 -21.35 0.23 4.78
N GLN A 253 -20.07 0.00 5.04
CA GLN A 253 -19.18 0.90 5.81
C GLN A 253 -18.29 1.74 4.89
N ALA A 254 -18.65 1.87 3.62
CA ALA A 254 -17.89 2.58 2.61
C ALA A 254 -18.61 3.89 2.23
N GLY A 255 -17.85 4.92 1.88
CA GLY A 255 -18.34 6.29 1.76
C GLY A 255 -18.37 7.04 3.11
N GLY A 256 -18.52 8.37 3.04
CA GLY A 256 -18.52 9.25 4.20
C GLY A 256 -18.01 10.65 3.86
N ALA A 257 -17.86 11.50 4.87
CA ALA A 257 -17.21 12.79 4.74
C ALA A 257 -15.70 12.59 4.49
N TRP A 258 -15.15 13.32 3.52
CA TRP A 258 -13.73 13.24 3.16
C TRP A 258 -13.03 14.55 3.49
N ASP A 259 -11.82 14.44 4.02
CA ASP A 259 -10.97 15.61 4.22
C ASP A 259 -10.35 16.02 2.87
N PRO A 260 -10.54 17.26 2.39
CA PRO A 260 -10.07 17.67 1.07
C PRO A 260 -8.54 17.72 0.96
N ALA A 261 -7.81 17.89 2.07
CA ALA A 261 -6.35 17.94 2.05
C ALA A 261 -5.73 16.54 1.85
N THR A 262 -6.26 15.53 2.53
CA THR A 262 -5.70 14.16 2.56
C THR A 262 -6.49 13.15 1.73
N LEU A 263 -7.72 13.48 1.34
CA LEU A 263 -8.71 12.58 0.76
C LEU A 263 -9.00 11.35 1.63
N LEU A 264 -8.73 11.42 2.93
CA LEU A 264 -9.03 10.37 3.89
C LEU A 264 -10.44 10.57 4.48
N PRO A 265 -11.09 9.48 4.93
CA PRO A 265 -12.36 9.60 5.62
C PRO A 265 -12.14 10.33 6.94
N VAL A 266 -13.00 11.30 7.24
CA VAL A 266 -12.96 12.07 8.48
C VAL A 266 -13.46 11.22 9.64
N ALA A 267 -12.74 11.24 10.75
CA ALA A 267 -13.19 10.60 11.98
C ALA A 267 -12.89 11.46 13.21
N GLU A 268 -13.93 11.81 13.97
CA GLU A 268 -13.79 12.58 15.22
C GLU A 268 -13.12 11.77 16.33
N ARG A 269 -13.33 10.44 16.35
CA ARG A 269 -12.75 9.52 17.34
C ARG A 269 -12.20 8.27 16.68
N PRO A 270 -10.98 8.29 16.16
CA PRO A 270 -10.44 7.12 15.48
C PRO A 270 -10.15 6.01 16.47
N GLY A 271 -10.70 4.82 16.21
CA GLY A 271 -10.32 3.60 16.93
C GLY A 271 -10.99 3.34 18.28
N GLY A 272 -11.89 4.21 18.75
CA GLY A 272 -12.53 4.05 20.06
C GLY A 272 -11.48 4.01 21.18
N ASP A 273 -11.43 2.93 21.95
CA ASP A 273 -10.46 2.75 23.06
C ASP A 273 -9.08 2.23 22.63
N ARG A 274 -8.85 2.07 21.32
CA ARG A 274 -7.58 1.54 20.81
C ARG A 274 -6.47 2.58 20.83
N THR A 275 -5.25 2.12 21.04
CA THR A 275 -4.05 2.92 20.80
C THR A 275 -3.90 3.18 19.30
N TRP A 276 -3.45 4.39 18.96
CA TRP A 276 -3.39 4.87 17.60
C TRP A 276 -2.16 5.74 17.39
N LEU A 277 -1.78 5.88 16.12
CA LEU A 277 -0.62 6.64 15.69
C LEU A 277 -1.12 7.91 15.01
N TRP A 278 -0.61 9.06 15.41
CA TRP A 278 -0.99 10.36 14.87
C TRP A 278 0.18 11.03 14.18
N MET A 279 -0.10 11.68 13.06
CA MET A 279 0.87 12.36 12.22
C MET A 279 0.34 13.74 11.85
N PRO A 280 1.03 14.84 12.17
CA PRO A 280 0.63 16.16 11.72
C PRO A 280 0.73 16.25 10.19
N VAL A 281 -0.21 16.96 9.57
CA VAL A 281 -0.16 17.29 8.13
C VAL A 281 0.52 18.66 7.97
N PRO A 282 1.75 18.74 7.41
CA PRO A 282 2.42 20.01 7.20
C PRO A 282 1.82 20.75 5.99
N GLY A 283 1.54 22.05 6.13
CA GLY A 283 1.37 22.95 4.97
C GLY A 283 0.08 22.84 4.15
N GLY A 284 -0.99 22.24 4.67
CA GLY A 284 -2.33 22.29 4.05
C GLY A 284 -2.59 21.31 2.88
N ASP A 285 -1.56 20.67 2.31
CA ASP A 285 -1.71 19.53 1.40
C ASP A 285 -1.16 18.26 2.05
N GLY A 286 -2.05 17.35 2.42
CA GLY A 286 -1.72 16.10 3.10
C GLY A 286 -1.79 14.86 2.22
N TRP A 287 -2.02 15.03 0.92
CA TRP A 287 -2.27 13.90 0.01
C TRP A 287 -1.10 12.93 -0.06
N GLU A 288 0.13 13.42 -0.26
CA GLU A 288 1.30 12.54 -0.36
C GLU A 288 1.51 11.76 0.94
N LEU A 289 1.39 12.42 2.09
CA LEU A 289 1.49 11.75 3.39
C LEU A 289 0.38 10.70 3.55
N ALA A 290 -0.86 11.01 3.21
CA ALA A 290 -1.99 10.07 3.26
C ALA A 290 -1.78 8.86 2.35
N TRP A 291 -1.26 9.10 1.15
CA TRP A 291 -0.93 8.06 0.18
C TRP A 291 0.17 7.13 0.71
N LEU A 292 1.27 7.69 1.22
CA LEU A 292 2.37 6.93 1.82
C LEU A 292 1.88 6.12 3.02
N VAL A 293 1.11 6.73 3.92
CA VAL A 293 0.55 6.04 5.09
C VAL A 293 -0.34 4.88 4.64
N ARG A 294 -1.31 5.10 3.74
CA ARG A 294 -2.17 4.01 3.24
C ARG A 294 -1.38 2.92 2.52
N ARG A 295 -0.31 3.27 1.80
CA ARG A 295 0.55 2.31 1.09
C ARG A 295 1.22 1.33 2.05
N PHE A 296 1.68 1.82 3.19
CA PHE A 296 2.51 1.04 4.13
C PHE A 296 1.74 0.53 5.36
N CYS A 297 0.55 1.05 5.62
CA CYS A 297 -0.44 0.40 6.47
C CYS A 297 -0.97 -0.88 5.83
N ARG A 298 -1.40 -1.83 6.66
CA ARG A 298 -2.13 -2.99 6.17
C ARG A 298 -3.54 -2.56 5.79
N GLY A 299 -4.18 -3.30 4.88
CA GLY A 299 -5.53 -2.97 4.42
C GLY A 299 -6.57 -2.82 5.55
N TYR A 300 -6.44 -3.60 6.62
CA TYR A 300 -7.35 -3.59 7.77
C TYR A 300 -7.04 -2.52 8.81
N ASP A 301 -5.88 -1.87 8.74
CA ASP A 301 -5.60 -0.74 9.61
C ASP A 301 -6.53 0.41 9.22
N THR A 302 -7.11 1.09 10.20
CA THR A 302 -7.96 2.25 9.92
C THR A 302 -7.05 3.46 9.70
N VAL A 303 -7.20 4.14 8.56
CA VAL A 303 -6.48 5.38 8.23
C VAL A 303 -7.51 6.46 7.94
N THR A 304 -7.56 7.48 8.80
CA THR A 304 -8.58 8.55 8.81
C THR A 304 -7.92 9.92 8.93
N ALA A 305 -8.58 10.95 8.39
CA ALA A 305 -8.25 12.32 8.70
C ALA A 305 -8.78 12.69 10.10
N THR A 306 -7.97 13.48 10.81
CA THR A 306 -8.29 14.11 12.09
C THR A 306 -7.97 15.60 12.02
N GLU A 307 -8.34 16.37 13.04
CA GLU A 307 -8.01 17.79 13.11
C GLU A 307 -6.47 17.95 13.13
N GLY A 308 -5.93 18.63 12.12
CA GLY A 308 -4.50 18.90 11.98
C GLY A 308 -3.63 17.70 11.59
N GLY A 309 -4.19 16.52 11.32
CA GLY A 309 -3.36 15.34 11.10
C GLY A 309 -4.05 14.09 10.57
N ILE A 310 -3.24 13.05 10.35
CA ILE A 310 -3.65 11.72 9.92
C ILE A 310 -3.53 10.77 11.10
N ALA A 311 -4.55 9.95 11.25
CA ALA A 311 -4.67 8.96 12.29
C ALA A 311 -4.63 7.55 11.71
N VAL A 312 -3.79 6.70 12.30
CA VAL A 312 -3.72 5.27 12.00
C VAL A 312 -4.08 4.48 13.23
N VAL A 313 -5.04 3.56 13.12
CA VAL A 313 -5.38 2.60 14.16
C VAL A 313 -4.93 1.22 13.69
N PRO A 314 -3.72 0.77 14.06
CA PRO A 314 -3.22 -0.52 13.63
C PRO A 314 -4.00 -1.65 14.28
N VAL A 315 -4.37 -2.67 13.51
CA VAL A 315 -5.00 -3.90 14.04
C VAL A 315 -3.91 -4.88 14.49
N VAL A 316 -3.20 -4.54 15.56
CA VAL A 316 -2.15 -5.37 16.17
C VAL A 316 -2.31 -5.39 17.69
N PRO A 317 -1.73 -6.41 18.37
CA PRO A 317 -1.61 -6.38 19.82
C PRO A 317 -0.92 -5.08 20.31
N PRO A 318 -1.33 -4.49 21.44
CA PRO A 318 -0.78 -3.22 21.93
C PRO A 318 0.76 -3.19 22.04
N ALA A 319 1.37 -4.32 22.42
CA ALA A 319 2.83 -4.46 22.51
C ALA A 319 3.57 -4.24 21.17
N CYS A 320 2.89 -4.33 20.03
CA CYS A 320 3.47 -4.16 18.70
C CYS A 320 3.32 -2.75 18.13
N ILE A 321 2.58 -1.85 18.79
CA ILE A 321 2.32 -0.49 18.28
C ILE A 321 3.62 0.29 18.06
N GLY A 322 4.60 0.17 18.97
CA GLY A 322 5.91 0.82 18.82
C GLY A 322 6.65 0.41 17.55
N ARG A 323 6.56 -0.86 17.16
CA ARG A 323 7.18 -1.39 15.93
C ARG A 323 6.44 -0.93 14.67
N VAL A 324 5.10 -0.84 14.73
CA VAL A 324 4.32 -0.26 13.63
C VAL A 324 4.69 1.19 13.43
N ARG A 325 4.84 1.97 14.52
CA ARG A 325 5.32 3.35 14.49
C ARG A 325 6.69 3.44 13.84
N GLU A 326 7.67 2.66 14.28
CA GLU A 326 9.04 2.67 13.72
C GLU A 326 9.04 2.39 12.22
N ARG A 327 8.34 1.34 11.78
CA ARG A 327 8.20 0.99 10.36
C ARG A 327 7.56 2.11 9.54
N LEU A 328 6.47 2.72 10.05
CA LEU A 328 5.82 3.84 9.37
C LEU A 328 6.72 5.08 9.36
N GLN A 329 7.46 5.34 10.45
CA GLN A 329 8.38 6.47 10.56
C GLN A 329 9.51 6.37 9.54
N GLU A 330 10.04 5.16 9.32
CA GLU A 330 10.99 4.88 8.24
C GLU A 330 10.34 5.13 6.87
N ALA A 331 9.13 4.65 6.65
CA ALA A 331 8.45 4.72 5.35
C ALA A 331 8.06 6.16 4.95
N VAL A 332 7.52 6.96 5.87
CA VAL A 332 7.20 8.39 5.64
C VAL A 332 8.46 9.27 5.60
N GLY A 333 9.61 8.74 6.02
CA GLY A 333 10.88 9.28 5.59
C GLY A 333 11.25 10.67 6.13
N GLY A 334 10.62 11.07 7.25
CA GLY A 334 10.76 12.40 7.86
C GLY A 334 9.69 13.41 7.43
N ALA A 335 8.73 13.04 6.57
CA ALA A 335 7.62 13.91 6.16
C ALA A 335 6.74 14.35 7.34
N ALA A 336 6.61 13.50 8.37
CA ALA A 336 5.95 13.82 9.62
C ALA A 336 6.56 13.02 10.78
N ALA A 337 6.50 13.57 11.99
CA ALA A 337 6.78 12.83 13.21
C ALA A 337 5.54 11.99 13.58
N ILE A 338 5.75 10.72 13.95
CA ILE A 338 4.65 9.84 14.35
C ILE A 338 4.58 9.75 15.87
N GLU A 339 3.46 10.20 16.42
CA GLU A 339 3.17 10.17 17.84
C GLU A 339 2.28 8.98 18.19
N VAL A 340 2.48 8.40 19.38
CA VAL A 340 1.56 7.39 19.93
C VAL A 340 0.55 8.10 20.82
N ARG A 341 -0.73 7.92 20.53
CA ARG A 341 -1.84 8.51 21.29
C ARG A 341 -2.71 7.41 21.89
N ARG A 342 -3.43 7.72 22.96
CA ARG A 342 -4.47 6.86 23.58
C ARG A 342 -5.84 7.50 23.44
N SER A 343 -6.91 6.74 23.64
CA SER A 343 -8.26 7.33 23.64
C SER A 343 -8.40 8.33 24.79
N GLY A 344 -9.07 9.46 24.53
CA GLY A 344 -9.26 10.56 25.49
C GLY A 344 -8.38 11.79 25.29
N GLU A 345 -7.35 11.74 24.42
CA GLU A 345 -6.39 12.83 24.23
C GLU A 345 -6.71 13.78 23.05
N LEU A 346 -7.96 13.85 22.57
CA LEU A 346 -8.30 14.66 21.40
C LEU A 346 -8.93 16.02 21.74
N PRO A 347 -8.52 17.11 21.07
CA PRO A 347 -9.32 18.33 21.03
C PRO A 347 -10.68 18.02 20.39
N ALA A 348 -11.76 18.31 21.11
CA ALA A 348 -13.11 18.17 20.58
C ALA A 348 -13.47 19.42 19.76
N ARG A 349 -13.22 19.42 18.44
CA ARG A 349 -13.73 20.46 17.53
C ARG A 349 -14.18 19.90 16.18
N ARG A 350 -15.10 20.64 15.55
CA ARG A 350 -15.95 20.23 14.41
C ARG A 350 -15.21 20.49 13.08
N PHE A 351 -15.21 19.51 12.16
CA PHE A 351 -14.61 19.63 10.83
C PHE A 351 -15.47 20.45 9.87
N GLU A 352 -14.83 21.25 9.01
CA GLU A 352 -15.41 21.69 7.73
C GLU A 352 -15.09 20.62 6.68
N ALA A 353 -16.06 19.78 6.34
CA ALA A 353 -15.89 18.66 5.42
C ALA A 353 -16.46 18.97 4.01
N ALA A 354 -15.88 18.36 2.98
CA ALA A 354 -16.47 18.30 1.64
C ALA A 354 -17.07 16.91 1.42
N GLY A 355 -18.27 16.84 0.85
CA GLY A 355 -18.99 15.59 0.60
C GLY A 355 -20.47 15.81 0.30
#